data_AF-A0A3N5S0T9-F1
#
_entry.id   AF-A0A3N5S0T9-F1
#
_cell.length_a   1.000
_cell.length_b   1.000
_cell.length_c   1.000
_cell.angle_alpha   90.00
_cell.angle_beta   90.00
_cell.angle_gamma   90.00
#
_symmetry.space_group_name_H-M   'P 1'
#
loop_
_entity.id
_entity.type
_entity.pdbx_description
1 polymer ?
#
loop_
_entity_poly.entity_id
_entity_poly.type
_entity_poly.pdbx_seq_one_letter_code
_entity_poly.pdbx_strand_id
1 'polypeptide(L)' 'MKIMTVLGTRPEIIRLSRIIPQLDSLADHVLVHTGQNFDTRLSDIFFADL' A
#
# COMPACT_ATOMS: atom_id res chain seq x y z
N MET A 1 14.98 10.50 4.67
CA MET A 1 13.78 10.82 5.48
C MET A 1 13.04 9.52 5.74
N LYS A 2 12.45 9.33 6.92
CA LYS A 2 11.62 8.14 7.21
C LYS A 2 10.16 8.46 6.93
N ILE A 3 9.49 7.64 6.13
CA ILE A 3 8.08 7.84 5.75
C ILE A 3 7.31 6.57 6.06
N MET A 4 6.11 6.71 6.63
CA MET A 4 5.19 5.60 6.83
C MET A 4 3.88 5.89 6.11
N THR A 5 3.46 4.99 5.23
CA THR A 5 2.15 5.04 4.58
C THR A 5 1.24 4.02 5.24
N VAL A 6 0.10 4.46 5.78
CA VAL A 6 -0.91 3.60 6.39
C VAL A 6 -2.15 3.60 5.50
N LEU A 7 -2.64 2.41 5.13
CA LEU A 7 -3.84 2.26 4.31
C LEU A 7 -4.67 1.04 4.77
N GLY A 8 -5.94 1.00 4.42
CA GLY A 8 -6.85 -0.08 4.83
C GLY A 8 -8.04 -0.32 3.92
N THR A 9 -8.20 0.46 2.86
CA THR A 9 -9.35 0.33 1.95
C THR A 9 -8.91 0.21 0.50
N ARG A 10 -9.72 -0.45 -0.33
CA ARG A 10 -9.45 -0.61 -1.77
C ARG A 10 -9.23 0.74 -2.49
N PRO A 11 -10.03 1.81 -2.24
CA PRO A 11 -9.76 3.12 -2.85
C PRO A 11 -8.41 3.73 -2.46
N GLU A 12 -7.93 3.50 -1.23
CA GLU A 12 -6.60 3.97 -0.81
C GLU A 12 -5.49 3.23 -1.56
N ILE A 13 -5.57 1.89 -1.67
CA ILE A 13 -4.61 1.07 -2.43
C ILE A 13 -4.52 1.56 -3.88
N ILE A 14 -5.66 1.73 -4.56
CA ILE A 14 -5.70 2.20 -5.95
C ILE A 14 -5.03 3.57 -6.09
N ARG A 15 -5.37 4.52 -5.23
CA ARG A 15 -4.83 5.90 -5.30
C ARG A 15 -3.34 5.96 -4.97
N LEU A 16 -2.88 5.14 -4.03
CA LEU A 16 -1.50 5.16 -3.54
C LEU A 16 -0.56 4.27 -4.36
N SER A 17 -1.08 3.37 -5.20
CA SER A 17 -0.28 2.46 -6.06
C SER A 17 0.78 3.16 -6.92
N ARG A 18 0.57 4.42 -7.30
CA ARG A 18 1.55 5.21 -8.07
C ARG A 18 2.56 5.95 -7.20
N ILE A 19 2.22 6.24 -5.95
CA ILE A 19 3.04 7.03 -5.03
C ILE A 19 3.99 6.11 -4.24
N ILE A 20 3.52 4.93 -3.83
CA ILE A 20 4.29 3.98 -3.03
C ILE A 20 5.65 3.64 -3.69
N PRO A 21 5.71 3.25 -4.99
CA PRO A 21 7.00 2.95 -5.63
C PRO A 21 7.95 4.15 -5.70
N GLN A 22 7.40 5.37 -5.79
CA GLN A 22 8.21 6.58 -5.77
C GLN A 22 8.79 6.80 -4.37
N LEU A 23 7.99 6.61 -3.32
CA LEU A 23 8.45 6.73 -1.94
C LEU A 23 9.48 5.67 -1.59
N ASP A 24 9.31 4.42 -2.07
CA ASP A 24 10.28 3.34 -1.90
C ASP A 24 11.65 3.69 -2.50
N SER A 25 11.68 4.46 -3.60
CA SER A 25 12.92 4.91 -4.24
C SER A 25 13.55 6.16 -3.62
N LEU A 26 12.78 6.97 -2.90
CA LEU A 26 13.19 8.30 -2.43
C LEU A 26 13.39 8.39 -0.91
N ALA A 27 12.89 7.41 -0.15
CA ALA A 27 12.89 7.43 1.30
C ALA A 27 13.04 6.04 1.92
N ASP A 28 13.37 6.02 3.21
CA ASP A 28 13.21 4.83 4.05
C ASP A 28 11.71 4.71 4.36
N HIS A 29 11.01 3.98 3.49
CA HIS A 29 9.56 3.91 3.43
C HIS A 29 9.02 2.61 4.04
N VAL A 30 8.04 2.75 4.93
CA VAL A 30 7.33 1.63 5.54
C VAL A 30 5.86 1.69 5.15
N LEU A 31 5.35 0.64 4.51
CA LEU A 31 3.95 0.49 4.18
C LEU A 31 3.24 -0.37 5.26
N VAL A 32 2.15 0.15 5.83
CA VAL A 32 1.33 -0.54 6.83
C VAL A 32 -0.10 -0.70 6.31
N HIS A 33 -0.54 -1.94 6.16
CA HIS A 33 -1.93 -2.27 5.86
C HIS A 33 -2.70 -2.55 7.16
N THR A 34 -3.80 -1.83 7.43
CA THR A 34 -4.55 -1.95 8.69
C THR A 34 -5.48 -3.15 8.77
N GLY A 35 -5.71 -3.85 7.65
CA GLY A 35 -6.53 -5.07 7.62
C GLY A 35 -8.04 -4.81 7.68
N GLN A 36 -8.50 -3.56 7.50
CA GLN A 36 -9.94 -3.28 7.41
C GLN A 36 -10.51 -3.78 6.06
N ASN A 37 -11.70 -4.40 6.06
CA ASN A 37 -12.35 -4.99 4.88
C ASN A 37 -11.57 -6.13 4.16
N PHE A 38 -11.40 -7.26 4.85
CA PHE A 38 -10.72 -8.45 4.34
C PHE A 38 -11.65 -9.31 3.46
N ASP A 39 -11.65 -9.09 2.15
CA ASP A 39 -11.93 -10.16 1.18
C ASP A 39 -10.58 -10.64 0.64
N THR A 40 -10.11 -11.76 1.23
CA THR A 40 -8.80 -12.39 0.95
C THR A 40 -8.56 -12.68 -0.51
N ARG A 41 -9.61 -12.95 -1.29
CA ARG A 41 -9.45 -13.48 -2.65
C ARG A 41 -9.00 -12.44 -3.68
N LEU A 42 -9.13 -11.15 -3.39
CA LEU A 42 -8.78 -10.07 -4.31
C LEU A 42 -7.64 -9.16 -3.82
N SER A 43 -7.31 -9.23 -2.52
CA SER A 43 -6.23 -8.45 -1.92
C SER A 43 -4.86 -8.94 -2.38
N ASP A 44 -4.66 -10.25 -2.38
CA ASP A 44 -3.34 -10.85 -2.63
C ASP A 44 -2.79 -10.59 -4.03
N ILE A 45 -3.67 -10.52 -5.04
CA ILE A 45 -3.26 -10.22 -6.43
C ILE A 45 -2.76 -8.77 -6.55
N PHE A 46 -3.42 -7.82 -5.88
CA PHE A 46 -3.02 -6.41 -5.93
C PHE A 46 -1.70 -6.14 -5.21
N PHE A 47 -1.43 -6.84 -4.10
CA PHE A 47 -0.18 -6.70 -3.36
C PHE A 47 1.00 -7.43 -4.01
N ALA A 48 0.75 -8.46 -4.83
CA ALA A 48 1.82 -9.10 -5.60
C ALA A 48 2.40 -8.18 -6.69
N ASP A 49 1.61 -7.24 -7.18
CA ASP A 49 1.98 -6.31 -8.26
C ASP A 49 2.50 -4.95 -7.74
N LEU A 50 2.50 -4.72 -6.43
CA LEU A 50 2.87 -3.46 -5.77
C LEU A 50 4.26 -3.56 -5.14
#